data_AF-A0A7C4NLH1-F1
#
_entry.id   AF-A0A7C4NLH1-F1
#
_cell.length_a   1.000
_cell.length_b   1.000
_cell.length_c   1.000
_cell.angle_alpha   90.00
_cell.angle_beta   90.00
_cell.angle_gamma   90.00
#
_symmetry.space_group_name_H-M   'P 1'
#
loop_
_entity.id
_entity.type
_entity.pdbx_description
1 polymer ?
#
loop_
_entity_poly.entity_id
_entity_poly.type
_entity_poly.pdbx_seq_one_letter_code
_entity_poly.pdbx_strand_id
1 'polypeptide(L)'
;MDPALRIFLFLDALPQGLLWLVAVAILAVFAWYGFRWPRVPREKATPKGRREGSDFLELAGILRRARFSPWARRYLRTRLARLAVALRCEHERISPDKAWAELHQGRWPPDPLVRAFLQGTENTGFWEALAHVVQALERYAQGGEW
;
A
#
# COMPACT_ATOMS: atom_id res chain seq x y z
N MET A 1 16.42 -11.82 43.00
CA MET A 1 17.09 -12.38 41.81
C MET A 1 16.31 -11.95 40.60
N ASP A 2 16.90 -11.12 39.74
CA ASP A 2 16.24 -10.59 38.56
C ASP A 2 15.83 -11.69 37.58
N PRO A 3 14.60 -11.64 37.04
CA PRO A 3 14.11 -12.62 36.07
C PRO A 3 14.96 -12.64 34.79
N ALA A 4 15.51 -11.49 34.39
CA ALA A 4 16.43 -11.39 33.27
C ALA A 4 17.73 -12.19 33.47
N LEU A 5 18.23 -12.24 34.72
CA LEU A 5 19.46 -12.92 35.07
C LEU A 5 19.28 -14.45 35.08
N ARG A 6 18.10 -14.93 35.46
CA ARG A 6 17.72 -16.35 35.36
C ARG A 6 17.59 -16.80 33.92
N ILE A 7 16.98 -15.97 33.07
CA ILE A 7 16.84 -16.25 31.62
C ILE A 7 18.22 -16.33 30.97
N PHE A 8 19.13 -15.40 31.31
CA PHE A 8 20.49 -15.39 30.78
C PHE A 8 21.29 -16.64 31.16
N LEU A 9 21.25 -17.06 32.44
CA LEU A 9 21.91 -18.29 32.89
C LEU A 9 21.30 -19.56 32.28
N PHE A 10 19.98 -19.57 32.04
CA PHE A 10 19.32 -20.68 31.36
C PHE A 10 19.68 -20.76 29.87
N LEU A 11 19.86 -19.61 29.22
CA LEU A 11 20.34 -19.50 27.83
C LEU A 11 21.79 -19.97 27.67
N ASP A 12 22.64 -19.75 28.67
CA ASP A 12 24.05 -20.13 28.65
C ASP A 12 24.28 -21.62 28.98
N ALA A 13 23.38 -22.23 29.76
CA ALA A 13 23.40 -23.67 30.07
C ALA A 13 22.74 -24.55 28.98
N LEU A 14 22.13 -23.94 27.97
CA LEU A 14 21.47 -24.67 26.90
C LEU A 14 22.51 -25.22 25.91
N PRO A 15 22.47 -26.52 25.56
CA PRO A 15 23.33 -27.07 24.54
C PRO A 15 23.16 -26.24 23.27
N GLN A 16 24.26 -25.78 22.67
CA GLN A 16 24.22 -24.94 21.45
C GLN A 16 23.33 -25.56 20.37
N GLY A 17 23.24 -26.90 20.30
CA GLY A 17 22.32 -27.63 19.42
C GLY A 17 20.84 -27.29 19.63
N LEU A 18 20.40 -27.06 20.87
CA LEU A 18 19.02 -26.67 21.15
C LEU A 18 18.72 -25.24 20.67
N LEU A 19 19.68 -24.32 20.81
CA LEU A 19 19.57 -22.97 20.28
C LEU A 19 19.44 -22.98 18.75
N TRP A 20 20.24 -23.80 18.08
CA TRP A 20 20.13 -24.00 16.64
C TRP A 20 18.78 -24.59 16.23
N LEU A 21 18.27 -25.58 16.97
CA LEU A 21 16.94 -26.15 16.69
C LEU A 21 15.83 -25.11 16.82
N VAL A 22 15.87 -24.26 17.85
CA VAL A 22 14.90 -23.17 18.02
C VAL A 22 15.02 -22.15 16.89
N ALA A 23 16.24 -21.76 16.52
CA ALA A 23 16.47 -20.83 15.41
C ALA A 23 15.97 -21.39 14.07
N VAL A 24 16.24 -22.67 13.78
CA VAL A 24 15.76 -23.36 12.58
C VAL A 24 14.24 -23.51 12.61
N ALA A 25 13.64 -23.83 13.76
CA ALA A 25 12.18 -23.92 13.91
C ALA A 25 11.50 -22.56 13.65
N ILE A 26 12.06 -21.47 14.18
CA ILE A 26 11.57 -20.11 13.92
C ILE A 26 11.70 -19.79 12.42
N LEU A 27 12.86 -20.03 11.81
CA LEU A 27 13.07 -19.85 10.36
C LEU A 27 12.12 -20.68 9.52
N ALA A 28 11.84 -21.92 9.91
CA ALA A 28 10.90 -22.82 9.23
C ALA A 28 9.46 -22.30 9.36
N VAL A 29 9.06 -21.80 10.52
CA VAL A 29 7.76 -21.15 10.73
C VAL A 29 7.66 -19.88 9.88
N PHE A 30 8.68 -19.02 9.88
CA PHE A 30 8.70 -17.81 9.04
C PHE A 30 8.70 -18.15 7.55
N ALA A 31 9.43 -19.20 7.13
CA ALA A 31 9.40 -19.69 5.76
C ALA A 31 8.02 -20.26 5.43
N TRP A 32 7.39 -21.03 6.32
CA TRP A 32 6.05 -21.58 6.13
C TRP A 32 4.99 -20.50 6.02
N TYR A 33 5.03 -19.48 6.89
CA TYR A 33 4.14 -18.31 6.82
C TYR A 33 4.45 -17.41 5.61
N GLY A 34 5.73 -17.23 5.26
CA GLY A 34 6.18 -16.47 4.09
C GLY A 34 5.88 -17.18 2.77
N PHE A 35 5.84 -18.51 2.76
CA PHE A 35 5.49 -19.35 1.61
C PHE A 35 3.97 -19.52 1.47
N ARG A 36 3.21 -19.36 2.58
CA ARG A 36 1.75 -19.20 2.56
C ARG A 36 1.30 -17.81 2.15
N TRP A 37 2.19 -16.82 2.09
CA TRP A 37 1.92 -15.63 1.30
C TRP A 37 1.96 -16.05 -0.17
N PRO A 38 0.85 -15.92 -0.92
CA PRO A 38 0.91 -16.16 -2.35
C PRO A 38 1.95 -15.18 -2.90
N ARG A 39 3.10 -15.70 -3.33
CA ARG A 39 3.99 -14.98 -4.22
C ARG A 39 3.13 -14.63 -5.41
N VAL A 40 2.62 -13.41 -5.45
CA VAL A 40 1.94 -12.87 -6.63
C VAL A 40 2.96 -13.06 -7.75
N PRO A 41 2.70 -13.94 -8.72
CA PRO A 41 3.60 -14.10 -9.83
C PRO A 41 3.71 -12.73 -10.47
N ARG A 42 4.93 -12.23 -10.65
CA ARG A 42 5.17 -11.02 -11.42
C ARG A 42 4.89 -11.40 -12.86
N GLU A 43 3.61 -11.43 -13.22
CA GLU A 43 3.12 -11.86 -14.52
C GLU A 43 3.63 -10.86 -15.54
N LYS A 44 4.54 -11.36 -16.38
CA LYS A 44 4.93 -10.72 -17.63
C LYS A 44 3.65 -10.48 -18.42
N ALA A 45 3.52 -9.27 -18.95
CA ALA A 45 2.40 -8.84 -19.77
C ALA A 45 2.03 -9.90 -20.83
N THR A 46 0.82 -10.43 -20.73
CA THR A 46 0.12 -11.08 -21.85
C THR A 46 -1.25 -10.44 -21.98
N PRO A 47 -1.64 -9.96 -23.17
CA PRO A 47 -2.95 -9.36 -23.40
C PRO A 47 -3.95 -10.50 -23.56
N LYS A 48 -4.76 -10.76 -22.53
CA LYS A 48 -5.85 -11.74 -22.63
C LYS A 48 -7.11 -11.17 -22.02
N GLY A 49 -8.06 -10.87 -22.91
CA GLY A 49 -9.50 -10.71 -22.67
C GLY A 49 -9.87 -10.05 -21.34
N ARG A 50 -10.09 -8.74 -21.38
CA ARG A 50 -10.75 -7.94 -20.35
C ARG A 50 -12.03 -8.64 -19.90
N ARG A 51 -11.99 -9.38 -18.79
CA ARG A 51 -13.19 -9.78 -18.05
C ARG A 51 -13.59 -8.55 -17.26
N GLU A 52 -14.53 -7.77 -17.78
CA GLU A 52 -14.98 -6.51 -17.16
C GLU A 52 -15.51 -6.67 -15.71
N GLY A 53 -15.76 -7.91 -15.25
CA GLY A 53 -16.07 -8.22 -13.85
C GLY A 53 -14.86 -8.35 -12.90
N SER A 54 -13.62 -8.48 -13.37
CA SER A 54 -12.45 -8.68 -12.50
C SER A 54 -12.02 -7.41 -11.78
N ASP A 55 -12.13 -6.26 -12.44
CA ASP A 55 -11.54 -5.00 -11.94
C ASP A 55 -12.30 -4.48 -10.70
N PHE A 56 -13.63 -4.64 -10.70
CA PHE A 56 -14.46 -4.29 -9.53
C PHE A 56 -14.20 -5.23 -8.35
N LEU A 57 -14.10 -6.54 -8.59
CA LEU A 57 -13.80 -7.51 -7.54
C LEU A 57 -12.39 -7.33 -6.98
N GLU A 58 -11.43 -6.96 -7.83
CA GLU A 58 -10.08 -6.63 -7.42
C GLU A 58 -10.06 -5.38 -6.52
N LEU A 59 -10.75 -4.31 -6.92
CA LEU A 59 -10.89 -3.08 -6.12
C LEU A 59 -11.59 -3.36 -4.78
N ALA A 60 -12.69 -4.11 -4.78
CA ALA A 60 -13.38 -4.51 -3.56
C ALA A 60 -12.48 -5.34 -2.63
N GLY A 61 -11.65 -6.23 -3.21
CA GLY A 61 -10.65 -7.00 -2.48
C GLY A 61 -9.52 -6.15 -1.90
N ILE A 62 -9.08 -5.10 -2.62
CA ILE A 62 -8.09 -4.14 -2.11
C ILE A 62 -8.68 -3.29 -0.98
N LEU A 63 -9.91 -2.79 -1.13
CA LEU A 63 -10.63 -2.03 -0.10
C LEU A 63 -10.82 -2.85 1.18
N ARG A 64 -11.25 -4.12 1.05
CA ARG A 64 -11.40 -5.01 2.21
C ARG A 64 -10.06 -5.24 2.92
N ARG A 65 -8.97 -5.46 2.18
CA ARG A 65 -7.62 -5.63 2.75
C ARG A 65 -7.08 -4.34 3.38
N ALA A 66 -7.41 -3.17 2.82
CA ALA A 66 -6.98 -1.88 3.33
C ALA A 66 -7.52 -1.57 4.74
N ARG A 67 -8.59 -2.25 5.20
CA ARG A 67 -9.05 -2.16 6.60
C ARG A 67 -7.98 -2.61 7.58
N PHE A 68 -7.26 -3.68 7.26
CA PHE A 68 -6.36 -4.37 8.18
C PHE A 68 -4.88 -4.28 7.78
N SER A 69 -4.57 -3.86 6.55
CA SER A 69 -3.20 -3.80 6.03
C SER A 69 -2.78 -2.37 5.67
N PRO A 70 -1.72 -1.81 6.32
CA PRO A 70 -1.17 -0.51 5.96
C PRO A 70 -0.56 -0.52 4.54
N TRP A 71 -0.06 -1.67 4.09
CA TRP A 71 0.47 -1.82 2.74
C TRP A 71 -0.63 -1.73 1.68
N ALA A 72 -1.80 -2.32 1.93
CA ALA A 72 -2.96 -2.17 1.04
C ALA A 72 -3.48 -0.73 1.00
N ARG A 73 -3.43 0.00 2.12
CA ARG A 73 -3.73 1.46 2.16
C ARG A 73 -2.75 2.26 1.30
N ARG A 74 -1.44 1.98 1.42
CA ARG A 74 -0.40 2.61 0.59
C ARG A 74 -0.60 2.31 -0.89
N TYR A 75 -0.89 1.05 -1.23
CA TYR A 75 -1.17 0.65 -2.61
C TYR A 75 -2.38 1.41 -3.19
N LEU A 76 -3.45 1.54 -2.41
CA LEU A 76 -4.65 2.29 -2.81
C LEU A 76 -4.32 3.77 -3.08
N ARG A 77 -3.55 4.42 -2.18
CA ARG A 77 -3.09 5.81 -2.38
C ARG A 77 -2.28 5.96 -3.67
N THR A 78 -1.31 5.08 -3.91
CA THR A 78 -0.49 5.13 -5.12
C THR A 78 -1.34 4.92 -6.38
N ARG A 79 -2.33 4.02 -6.33
CA ARG A 79 -3.26 3.80 -7.44
C ARG A 79 -4.06 5.06 -7.74
N LEU A 80 -4.62 5.71 -6.71
CA LEU A 80 -5.38 6.95 -6.86
C LEU A 80 -4.51 8.12 -7.34
N ALA A 81 -3.27 8.23 -6.86
CA ALA A 81 -2.33 9.25 -7.33
C ALA A 81 -2.00 9.08 -8.82
N ARG A 82 -1.81 7.84 -9.29
CA ARG A 82 -1.64 7.56 -10.73
C ARG A 82 -2.87 7.98 -11.53
N LEU A 83 -4.06 7.72 -11.00
CA LEU A 83 -5.33 8.06 -11.65
C LEU A 83 -5.52 9.58 -11.72
N ALA A 84 -5.24 10.29 -10.62
CA ALA A 84 -5.24 11.75 -10.55
C ALA A 84 -4.30 12.36 -11.60
N VAL A 85 -3.08 11.86 -11.69
CA VAL A 85 -2.08 12.33 -12.66
C VAL A 85 -2.53 12.03 -14.10
N ALA A 86 -3.06 10.84 -14.36
CA ALA A 86 -3.56 10.48 -15.68
C ALA A 86 -4.71 11.40 -16.12
N LEU A 87 -5.69 11.64 -15.25
CA LEU A 87 -6.79 12.57 -15.50
C LEU A 87 -6.27 13.97 -15.81
N ARG A 88 -5.29 14.45 -15.03
CA ARG A 88 -4.71 15.77 -15.25
C ARG A 88 -3.95 15.88 -16.57
N CYS A 89 -3.18 14.85 -16.92
CA CYS A 89 -2.51 14.80 -18.22
C CYS A 89 -3.50 14.86 -19.38
N GLU A 90 -4.66 14.23 -19.23
CA GLU A 90 -5.73 14.26 -20.23
C GLU A 90 -6.41 15.63 -20.30
N HIS A 91 -6.77 16.21 -19.16
CA HIS A 91 -7.48 17.49 -19.06
C HIS A 91 -6.62 18.71 -19.42
N GLU A 92 -5.41 18.81 -18.85
CA GLU A 92 -4.53 19.98 -18.97
C GLU A 92 -3.45 19.81 -20.06
N ARG A 93 -3.41 18.65 -20.74
CA ARG A 93 -2.39 18.30 -21.76
C ARG A 93 -0.95 18.50 -21.27
N ILE A 94 -0.69 18.24 -19.99
CA ILE A 94 0.65 18.30 -19.40
C ILE A 94 1.34 16.94 -19.44
N SER A 95 2.68 16.93 -19.43
CA SER A 95 3.43 15.68 -19.35
C SER A 95 3.25 15.00 -17.97
N PRO A 96 3.27 13.66 -17.92
CA PRO A 96 3.13 12.92 -16.67
C PRO A 96 4.24 13.23 -15.67
N ASP A 97 5.47 13.45 -16.14
CA ASP A 97 6.60 13.80 -15.29
C ASP A 97 6.39 15.15 -14.59
N LYS A 98 5.85 16.14 -15.32
CA LYS A 98 5.51 17.45 -14.76
C LYS A 98 4.39 17.35 -13.73
N ALA A 99 3.33 16.60 -14.04
CA ALA A 99 2.21 16.38 -13.13
C ALA A 99 2.66 15.71 -11.81
N TRP A 100 3.53 14.69 -11.90
CA TRP A 100 4.13 14.04 -10.74
C TRP A 100 5.03 14.99 -9.94
N ALA A 101 5.86 15.78 -10.62
CA ALA A 101 6.73 16.75 -9.96
C ALA A 101 5.93 17.79 -9.17
N GLU A 102 4.85 18.33 -9.76
CA GLU A 102 3.99 19.30 -9.09
C GLU A 102 3.21 18.69 -7.91
N LEU A 103 2.80 17.42 -8.03
CA LEU A 103 2.22 16.68 -6.91
C LEU A 103 3.19 16.56 -5.74
N HIS A 104 4.45 16.18 -5.99
CA HIS A 104 5.46 16.01 -4.93
C HIS A 104 5.92 17.34 -4.35
N GLN A 105 5.95 18.41 -5.16
CA GLN A 105 6.23 19.77 -4.70
C GLN A 105 5.06 20.41 -3.94
N GLY A 106 3.90 19.75 -3.92
CA GLY A 106 2.70 20.23 -3.25
C GLY A 106 2.04 21.43 -3.90
N ARG A 107 2.35 21.73 -5.17
CA ARG A 107 1.68 22.80 -5.93
C ARG A 107 0.28 22.40 -6.38
N TRP A 108 0.04 21.10 -6.49
CA TRP A 108 -1.22 20.52 -6.95
C TRP A 108 -1.48 19.21 -6.20
N PRO A 109 -2.74 18.83 -5.90
CA PRO A 109 -3.99 19.60 -6.04
C PRO A 109 -4.11 20.80 -5.08
N PRO A 110 -5.03 21.76 -5.33
CA PRO A 110 -5.26 22.92 -4.46
C PRO A 110 -5.82 22.52 -3.09
N ASP A 111 -6.67 21.49 -3.04
CA ASP A 111 -7.21 20.97 -1.77
C ASP A 111 -6.07 20.32 -0.94
N PRO A 112 -5.78 20.84 0.27
CA PRO A 112 -4.72 20.34 1.12
C PRO A 112 -4.94 18.90 1.58
N LEU A 113 -6.19 18.47 1.80
CA LEU A 113 -6.50 17.10 2.23
C LEU A 113 -6.24 16.09 1.11
N VAL A 114 -6.68 16.41 -0.11
CA VAL A 114 -6.46 15.57 -1.29
C VAL A 114 -4.96 15.47 -1.58
N ARG A 115 -4.27 16.60 -1.56
CA ARG A 115 -2.82 16.66 -1.75
C ARG A 115 -2.06 15.81 -0.74
N ALA A 116 -2.33 15.97 0.55
CA ALA A 116 -1.71 15.18 1.61
C ALA A 116 -1.97 13.67 1.41
N PHE A 117 -3.19 13.29 1.06
CA PHE A 117 -3.53 11.89 0.81
C PHE A 117 -2.77 11.29 -0.39
N LEU A 118 -2.69 12.03 -1.50
CA LEU A 118 -2.02 11.59 -2.73
C LEU A 118 -0.50 11.53 -2.58
N GLN A 119 0.10 12.46 -1.82
CA GLN A 119 1.53 12.42 -1.45
C GLN A 119 1.85 11.29 -0.46
N GLY A 120 0.83 10.77 0.23
CA GLY A 120 0.98 9.71 1.21
C GLY A 120 1.43 10.19 2.58
N THR A 121 1.34 11.50 2.87
CA THR A 121 1.51 12.01 4.23
C THR A 121 0.38 11.49 5.12
N GLU A 122 0.69 11.19 6.38
CA GLU A 122 -0.29 10.58 7.28
C GLU A 122 -1.40 11.57 7.62
N ASN A 123 -2.61 11.30 7.12
CA ASN A 123 -3.84 11.93 7.58
C ASN A 123 -4.53 11.00 8.58
N THR A 124 -4.91 11.55 9.74
CA THR A 124 -5.92 10.97 10.62
C THR A 124 -7.22 10.76 9.81
N GLY A 125 -7.84 9.59 9.93
CA GLY A 125 -9.08 9.30 9.18
C GLY A 125 -8.87 8.86 7.72
N PHE A 126 -8.17 7.74 7.49
CA PHE A 126 -7.91 7.22 6.12
C PHE A 126 -9.16 7.09 5.26
N TRP A 127 -10.28 6.62 5.83
CA TRP A 127 -11.52 6.37 5.09
C TRP A 127 -12.24 7.65 4.70
N GLU A 128 -12.24 8.65 5.57
CA GLU A 128 -12.80 9.98 5.29
C GLU A 128 -11.97 10.68 4.20
N ALA A 129 -10.64 10.66 4.34
CA ALA A 129 -9.74 11.21 3.33
C ALA A 129 -9.88 10.48 1.98
N LEU A 130 -10.04 9.15 1.99
CA LEU A 130 -10.28 8.36 0.78
C LEU A 130 -11.59 8.75 0.10
N ALA A 131 -12.69 8.85 0.86
CA ALA A 131 -13.99 9.24 0.31
C ALA A 131 -13.93 10.63 -0.32
N HIS A 132 -13.29 11.58 0.37
CA HIS A 132 -13.09 12.95 -0.11
C HIS A 132 -12.26 13.01 -1.40
N VAL A 133 -11.16 12.25 -1.47
CA VAL A 133 -10.31 12.16 -2.66
C VAL A 133 -11.03 11.54 -3.85
N VAL A 134 -11.84 10.50 -3.63
CA VAL A 134 -12.62 9.87 -4.70
C VAL A 134 -13.67 10.83 -5.24
N GLN A 135 -14.36 11.58 -4.38
CA GLN A 135 -15.32 12.61 -4.82
C GLN A 135 -14.65 13.74 -5.59
N ALA A 136 -13.49 14.23 -5.12
CA ALA A 136 -12.73 15.25 -5.83
C ALA A 136 -12.26 14.76 -7.22
N LEU A 137 -11.78 13.51 -7.30
CA LEU A 137 -11.40 12.88 -8.57
C LEU A 137 -12.58 12.72 -9.53
N GLU A 138 -13.74 12.31 -9.02
CA GLU A 138 -14.96 12.18 -9.80
C GLU A 138 -15.39 13.53 -10.39
N ARG A 139 -15.40 14.58 -9.56
CA ARG A 139 -15.72 15.94 -10.00
C ARG A 139 -14.75 16.42 -11.07
N TYR A 140 -13.46 16.20 -10.87
CA TYR A 140 -12.43 16.57 -11.83
C TYR A 140 -12.54 15.78 -13.14
N ALA A 141 -12.86 14.48 -13.07
CA ALA A 141 -13.09 13.64 -14.26
C ALA A 141 -14.32 14.05 -15.07
N GLN A 142 -15.33 14.65 -14.42
CA GLN A 142 -16.51 15.23 -15.09
C GLN A 142 -16.22 16.60 -15.72
N GLY A 143 -14.99 17.11 -15.60
CA GLY A 143 -14.55 18.40 -16.09
C GLY A 143 -14.79 19.58 -15.14
N GLY A 144 -15.09 19.30 -13.87
CA GLY A 144 -15.11 20.31 -12.82
C GLY A 144 -13.70 20.68 -12.34
N GLU A 145 -13.63 21.73 -11.51
CA GLU A 145 -12.40 22.09 -10.80
C GLU A 145 -12.18 21.22 -9.56
N TRP A 146 -10.92 21.16 -9.11
CA TRP A 146 -10.49 20.42 -7.91
C TRP A 146 -11.09 20.97 -6.61
#